data_AF-A0A1D1YG24-F1
#
_entry.id   AF-A0A1D1YG24-F1
#
_cell.length_a   1.000
_cell.length_b   1.000
_cell.length_c   1.000
_cell.angle_alpha   90.00
_cell.angle_beta   90.00
_cell.angle_gamma   90.00
#
_symmetry.space_group_name_H-M   'P 1'
#
loop_
_entity.id
_entity.type
_entity.pdbx_description
1 polymer ?
#
loop_
_entity_poly.entity_id
_entity_poly.type
_entity_poly.pdbx_seq_one_letter_code
_entity_poly.pdbx_strand_id
1 'polypeptide(L)'
;MFQLSLSYRILSGPKARPILLNGAIRKGERLVPPSALEQLMLLTFPAPSARVKATERFEAIYPTLRELALAGSPGAKAMKPVSQQLLLASVKAMKENIPELSKEATDIFIWCLTQNPECFKQWEKLYIENVEASVAVLRKLSDKWSQYATKFSPPDFLRESLRNLRALNEEALSGNLDSSCQATIKLADKYCKAILGRLTRNSACMKTGLLVLTLAIAGGAFAVLPNMDSWDWEKLQVVFSSTTLLTMRRMEG
;
A
#
# COMPACT_ATOMS: atom_id res chain seq x y z
N MET A 1 -24.99 13.38 26.01
CA MET A 1 -24.65 11.94 26.15
C MET A 1 -25.41 11.00 25.20
N PHE A 2 -26.47 11.44 24.50
CA PHE A 2 -27.34 10.58 23.66
C PHE A 2 -26.90 10.36 22.19
N GLN A 3 -26.04 11.21 21.62
CA GLN A 3 -25.69 11.12 20.19
C GLN A 3 -24.72 9.96 19.84
N LEU A 4 -23.72 9.68 20.69
CA LEU A 4 -22.77 8.57 20.48
C LEU A 4 -23.41 7.18 20.67
N SER A 5 -24.44 7.06 21.52
CA SER A 5 -25.13 5.78 21.72
C SER A 5 -26.00 5.39 20.52
N LEU A 6 -26.52 6.37 19.78
CA LEU A 6 -27.32 6.13 18.59
C LEU A 6 -26.42 5.73 17.40
N SER A 7 -25.30 6.42 17.21
CA SER A 7 -24.33 6.06 16.16
C SER A 7 -23.76 4.66 16.39
N TYR A 8 -23.42 4.30 17.64
CA TYR A 8 -23.01 2.93 17.97
C TYR A 8 -24.08 1.90 17.59
N ARG A 9 -25.35 2.10 17.97
CA ARG A 9 -26.44 1.17 17.61
C ARG A 9 -26.64 1.04 16.10
N ILE A 10 -26.51 2.12 15.36
CA ILE A 10 -26.61 2.11 13.89
C ILE A 10 -25.43 1.34 13.28
N LEU A 11 -24.20 1.60 13.74
CA LEU A 11 -23.00 0.95 13.23
C LEU A 11 -22.90 -0.54 13.60
N SER A 12 -23.43 -0.93 14.76
CA SER A 12 -23.47 -2.32 15.23
C SER A 12 -24.56 -3.18 14.56
N GLY A 13 -25.42 -2.60 13.72
CA GLY A 13 -26.43 -3.36 12.98
C GLY A 13 -25.79 -4.23 11.89
N PRO A 14 -26.08 -5.54 11.79
CA PRO A 14 -25.42 -6.46 10.85
C PRO A 14 -25.63 -6.10 9.37
N LYS A 15 -26.69 -5.34 9.05
CA LYS A 15 -26.99 -4.84 7.70
C LYS A 15 -26.50 -3.42 7.44
N ALA A 16 -26.07 -2.69 8.47
CA ALA A 16 -25.73 -1.28 8.34
C ALA A 16 -24.42 -1.07 7.57
N ARG A 17 -23.42 -1.91 7.82
CA ARG A 17 -22.09 -1.75 7.21
C ARG A 17 -22.10 -1.76 5.67
N PRO A 18 -22.71 -2.74 4.97
CA PRO A 18 -22.78 -2.69 3.50
C PRO A 18 -23.57 -1.48 2.97
N ILE A 19 -24.66 -1.10 3.64
CA ILE A 19 -25.48 0.07 3.23
C ILE A 19 -24.68 1.37 3.36
N LEU A 20 -23.95 1.52 4.46
CA LEU A 20 -23.12 2.69 4.72
C LEU A 20 -21.93 2.75 3.76
N LEU A 21 -21.29 1.62 3.44
CA LEU A 21 -20.18 1.59 2.47
C LEU A 21 -20.66 1.91 1.06
N ASN A 22 -21.77 1.33 0.62
CA ASN A 22 -22.39 1.66 -0.67
C ASN A 22 -22.85 3.13 -0.73
N GLY A 23 -23.21 3.70 0.41
CA GLY A 23 -23.59 5.09 0.58
C GLY A 23 -22.48 6.00 1.09
N ALA A 24 -21.22 5.56 1.13
CA ALA A 24 -20.14 6.33 1.79
C ALA A 24 -19.83 7.62 1.04
N ILE A 25 -20.12 7.63 -0.27
CA ILE A 25 -20.07 8.80 -1.13
C ILE A 25 -21.45 8.95 -1.78
N ARG A 26 -22.14 10.07 -1.52
CA ARG A 26 -23.45 10.39 -2.12
C ARG A 26 -23.39 11.77 -2.72
N LYS A 27 -23.72 11.89 -4.02
CA LYS A 27 -23.69 13.16 -4.75
C LYS A 27 -22.34 13.90 -4.66
N GLY A 28 -21.24 13.16 -4.55
CA GLY A 28 -19.89 13.73 -4.40
C GLY A 28 -19.48 14.06 -2.96
N GLU A 29 -20.41 14.02 -2.00
CA GLU A 29 -20.14 14.24 -0.59
C GLU A 29 -19.86 12.94 0.15
N ARG A 30 -18.93 13.00 1.09
CA ARG A 30 -18.50 11.84 1.87
C ARG A 30 -19.18 11.82 3.23
N LEU A 31 -19.69 10.65 3.63
CA LEU A 31 -20.34 10.47 4.92
C LEU A 31 -19.40 10.80 6.10
N VAL A 32 -18.12 10.43 5.98
CA VAL A 32 -17.07 10.78 6.94
C VAL A 32 -16.00 11.58 6.21
N PRO A 33 -15.98 12.93 6.30
CA PRO A 33 -15.01 13.75 5.61
C PRO A 33 -13.58 13.51 6.15
N PRO A 34 -12.53 13.81 5.36
CA PRO A 34 -11.14 13.55 5.77
C PRO A 34 -10.74 14.26 7.07
N SER A 35 -11.24 15.48 7.30
CA SER A 35 -11.02 16.22 8.55
C SER A 35 -11.65 15.53 9.77
N ALA A 36 -12.81 14.91 9.61
CA ALA A 36 -13.43 14.13 10.67
C ALA A 36 -12.61 12.87 10.98
N LEU A 37 -12.03 12.20 9.96
CA LEU A 37 -11.13 11.07 10.18
C LEU A 37 -9.86 11.48 10.93
N GLU A 38 -9.26 12.61 10.57
CA GLU A 38 -8.09 13.17 11.28
C GLU A 38 -8.38 13.37 12.77
N GLN A 39 -9.48 14.06 13.10
CA GLN A 39 -9.90 14.27 14.49
C GLN A 39 -10.21 12.95 15.19
N LEU A 40 -10.92 12.05 14.52
CA LEU A 40 -11.30 10.76 15.09
C LEU A 40 -10.06 9.92 15.42
N MET A 41 -9.06 9.91 14.54
CA MET A 41 -7.79 9.22 14.78
C MET A 41 -7.09 9.76 16.04
N LEU A 42 -6.98 11.08 16.19
CA LEU A 42 -6.35 11.70 17.38
C LEU A 42 -7.13 11.41 18.67
N LEU A 43 -8.46 11.42 18.62
CA LEU A 43 -9.32 11.11 19.78
C LEU A 43 -9.33 9.62 20.16
N THR A 44 -9.08 8.75 19.19
CA THR A 44 -9.05 7.29 19.39
C THR A 44 -7.72 6.82 19.97
N PHE A 45 -6.61 7.46 19.57
CA PHE A 45 -5.26 7.09 20.01
C PHE A 45 -4.57 8.23 20.77
N PRO A 46 -5.12 8.70 21.90
CA PRO A 46 -4.48 9.73 22.70
C PRO A 46 -3.26 9.18 23.45
N ALA A 47 -2.44 10.06 24.01
CA ALA A 47 -1.39 9.67 24.95
C ALA A 47 -2.00 8.91 26.15
N PRO A 48 -1.28 7.95 26.76
CA PRO A 48 -1.81 7.17 27.88
C PRO A 48 -2.38 8.01 29.04
N SER A 49 -1.76 9.15 29.33
CA SER A 49 -2.20 10.11 30.35
C SER A 49 -3.47 10.88 30.00
N ALA A 50 -3.81 10.99 28.72
CA ALA A 50 -5.00 11.69 28.22
C ALA A 50 -6.18 10.75 27.93
N ARG A 51 -6.01 9.44 28.19
CA ARG A 51 -7.06 8.44 28.00
C ARG A 51 -8.17 8.65 29.03
N VAL A 52 -9.40 8.79 28.54
CA VAL A 52 -10.62 8.95 29.35
C VAL A 52 -11.65 7.88 29.01
N LYS A 53 -12.69 7.72 29.82
CA LYS A 53 -13.80 6.77 29.53
C LYS A 53 -14.46 6.99 28.16
N ALA A 54 -14.41 8.20 27.62
CA ALA A 54 -14.91 8.48 26.28
C ALA A 54 -14.04 7.85 25.16
N THR A 55 -12.74 7.63 25.40
CA THR A 55 -11.81 7.00 24.44
C THR A 55 -12.28 5.62 24.04
N GLU A 56 -12.78 4.80 24.98
CA GLU A 56 -13.33 3.46 24.71
C GLU A 56 -14.46 3.48 23.68
N ARG A 57 -15.26 4.56 23.66
CA ARG A 57 -16.35 4.72 22.69
C ARG A 57 -15.81 5.03 21.30
N PHE A 58 -14.76 5.85 21.21
CA PHE A 58 -14.09 6.15 19.94
C PHE A 58 -13.42 4.90 19.37
N GLU A 59 -12.71 4.13 20.19
CA GLU A 59 -12.10 2.85 19.78
C GLU A 59 -13.13 1.87 19.22
N ALA A 60 -14.31 1.78 19.83
CA ALA A 60 -15.36 0.88 19.37
C ALA A 60 -15.93 1.24 17.99
N ILE A 61 -16.03 2.54 17.66
CA ILE A 61 -16.61 3.01 16.39
C ILE A 61 -15.56 3.30 15.32
N TYR A 62 -14.30 3.49 15.72
CA TYR A 62 -13.20 3.90 14.84
C TYR A 62 -13.05 3.02 13.60
N PRO A 63 -13.00 1.68 13.70
CA PRO A 63 -12.77 0.83 12.53
C PRO A 63 -13.80 1.05 11.43
N THR A 64 -15.08 1.21 11.79
CA THR A 64 -16.16 1.43 10.81
C THR A 64 -16.09 2.83 10.21
N LEU A 65 -15.89 3.86 11.03
CA LEU A 65 -15.80 5.24 10.53
C LEU A 65 -14.56 5.46 9.66
N ARG A 66 -13.44 4.82 10.02
CA ARG A 66 -12.22 4.77 9.21
C ARG A 66 -12.50 4.12 7.86
N GLU A 67 -13.15 2.97 7.82
CA GLU A 67 -13.49 2.29 6.58
C GLU A 67 -14.36 3.17 5.66
N LEU A 68 -15.36 3.85 6.24
CA LEU A 68 -16.24 4.77 5.50
C LEU A 68 -15.49 5.99 4.97
N ALA A 69 -14.59 6.57 5.77
CA ALA A 69 -13.78 7.70 5.36
C ALA A 69 -12.85 7.35 4.18
N LEU A 70 -12.25 6.15 4.22
CA LEU A 70 -11.33 5.65 3.21
C LEU A 70 -12.03 4.96 2.01
N ALA A 71 -13.36 4.91 1.99
CA ALA A 71 -14.12 4.26 0.94
C ALA A 71 -13.97 4.98 -0.41
N GLY A 72 -13.70 4.25 -1.48
CA GLY A 72 -13.58 4.80 -2.83
C GLY A 72 -12.65 3.96 -3.69
N SER A 73 -12.75 4.14 -5.00
CA SER A 73 -11.85 3.48 -5.95
C SER A 73 -10.51 4.20 -6.03
N PRO A 74 -9.36 3.49 -5.97
CA PRO A 74 -8.06 4.08 -6.24
C PRO A 74 -8.03 4.81 -7.59
N GLY A 75 -7.34 5.96 -7.65
CA GLY A 75 -7.25 6.79 -8.85
C GLY A 75 -8.49 7.62 -9.18
N ALA A 76 -9.60 7.49 -8.46
CA ALA A 76 -10.78 8.32 -8.69
C ALA A 76 -10.48 9.80 -8.39
N LYS A 77 -11.03 10.73 -9.20
CA LYS A 77 -10.82 12.18 -9.02
C LYS A 77 -11.17 12.67 -7.61
N ALA A 78 -12.21 12.10 -7.00
CA ALA A 78 -12.63 12.42 -5.63
C ALA A 78 -11.66 11.92 -4.55
N MET A 79 -10.79 10.94 -4.84
CA MET A 79 -9.75 10.47 -3.89
C MET A 79 -8.54 11.39 -3.83
N LYS A 80 -8.29 12.21 -4.87
CA LYS A 80 -7.13 13.10 -4.92
C LYS A 80 -7.07 14.06 -3.72
N PRO A 81 -8.07 14.92 -3.46
CA PRO A 81 -8.02 15.83 -2.31
C PRO A 81 -8.02 15.08 -0.96
N VAL A 82 -8.71 13.94 -0.89
CA VAL A 82 -8.80 13.11 0.32
C VAL A 82 -7.44 12.53 0.71
N SER A 83 -6.78 11.85 -0.23
CA SER A 83 -5.46 11.24 -0.01
C SER A 83 -4.39 12.28 0.30
N GLN A 84 -4.42 13.44 -0.37
CA GLN A 84 -3.48 14.54 -0.10
C GLN A 84 -3.66 15.12 1.31
N GLN A 85 -4.90 15.38 1.73
CA GLN A 85 -5.17 15.90 3.08
C GLN A 85 -4.76 14.87 4.15
N LEU A 86 -5.14 13.61 3.98
CA LEU A 86 -4.85 12.56 4.96
C LEU A 86 -3.35 12.22 5.04
N LEU A 87 -2.60 12.38 3.95
CA LEU A 87 -1.14 12.24 3.97
C LEU A 87 -0.52 13.26 4.94
N LEU A 88 -0.92 14.53 4.83
CA LEU A 88 -0.45 15.61 5.72
C LEU A 88 -0.88 15.36 7.17
N ALA A 89 -2.14 14.98 7.39
CA ALA A 89 -2.64 14.65 8.73
C ALA A 89 -1.85 13.49 9.36
N SER A 90 -1.50 12.47 8.58
CA SER A 90 -0.71 11.33 9.03
C SER A 90 0.70 11.73 9.46
N VAL A 91 1.35 12.63 8.72
CA VAL A 91 2.67 13.18 9.09
C VAL A 91 2.59 13.92 10.42
N LYS A 92 1.58 14.78 10.60
CA LYS A 92 1.36 15.49 11.87
C LYS A 92 1.12 14.52 13.03
N ALA A 93 0.26 13.52 12.84
CA ALA A 93 -0.03 12.53 13.86
C ALA A 93 1.18 11.69 14.28
N MET A 94 2.08 11.35 13.35
CA MET A 94 3.32 10.64 13.68
C MET A 94 4.29 11.49 14.52
N LYS A 95 4.26 12.82 14.38
CA LYS A 95 5.10 13.75 15.18
C LYS A 95 4.70 13.82 16.66
N GLU A 96 3.50 13.39 17.01
CA GLU A 96 3.06 13.32 18.41
C GLU A 96 3.79 12.23 19.20
N ASN A 97 4.54 11.33 18.53
CA ASN A 97 5.34 10.27 19.16
C ASN A 97 4.54 9.31 20.07
N ILE A 98 3.24 9.16 19.81
CA ILE A 98 2.37 8.20 20.48
C ILE A 98 2.36 6.90 19.66
N PRO A 99 2.81 5.74 20.19
CA PRO A 99 3.03 4.53 19.41
C PRO A 99 1.81 4.03 18.62
N GLU A 100 0.64 3.99 19.25
CA GLU A 100 -0.61 3.53 18.64
C GLU A 100 -1.09 4.48 17.55
N LEU A 101 -1.00 5.79 17.81
CA LEU A 101 -1.34 6.84 16.84
C LEU A 101 -0.40 6.80 15.63
N SER A 102 0.92 6.71 15.87
CA SER A 102 1.91 6.63 14.81
C SER A 102 1.72 5.38 13.94
N LYS A 103 1.37 4.24 14.55
CA LYS A 103 1.07 3.00 13.82
C LYS A 103 -0.12 3.15 12.89
N GLU A 104 -1.19 3.78 13.36
CA GLU A 104 -2.40 4.05 12.59
C GLU A 104 -2.17 5.09 11.48
N ALA A 105 -1.51 6.20 11.82
CA ALA A 105 -1.11 7.23 10.87
C ALA A 105 -0.20 6.66 9.76
N THR A 106 0.69 5.72 10.09
CA THR A 106 1.49 5.01 9.08
C THR A 106 0.61 4.20 8.12
N ASP A 107 -0.45 3.53 8.61
CA ASP A 107 -1.38 2.81 7.73
C ASP A 107 -2.15 3.74 6.79
N ILE A 108 -2.60 4.89 7.30
CA ILE A 108 -3.30 5.89 6.49
C ILE A 108 -2.33 6.52 5.47
N PHE A 109 -1.09 6.82 5.86
CA PHE A 109 -0.07 7.33 4.94
C PHE A 109 0.16 6.37 3.77
N ILE A 110 0.38 5.08 4.06
CA ILE A 110 0.57 4.06 3.01
C ILE A 110 -0.69 3.95 2.14
N TRP A 111 -1.89 4.00 2.75
CA TRP A 111 -3.13 4.04 1.98
C TRP A 111 -3.14 5.22 1.01
N CYS A 112 -2.78 6.44 1.43
CA CYS A 112 -2.73 7.62 0.56
C CYS A 112 -1.83 7.40 -0.67
N LEU A 113 -0.64 6.82 -0.48
CA LEU A 113 0.28 6.51 -1.58
C LEU A 113 -0.33 5.55 -2.62
N THR A 114 -1.21 4.63 -2.19
CA THR A 114 -1.89 3.69 -3.10
C THR A 114 -3.06 4.32 -3.85
N GLN A 115 -3.59 5.47 -3.38
CA GLN A 115 -4.76 6.10 -3.99
C GLN A 115 -4.40 7.07 -5.11
N ASN A 116 -3.27 7.77 -5.00
CA ASN A 116 -2.94 8.89 -5.87
C ASN A 116 -1.42 9.08 -6.03
N PRO A 117 -0.89 9.08 -7.26
CA PRO A 117 0.55 9.27 -7.48
C PRO A 117 1.08 10.63 -7.00
N GLU A 118 0.24 11.66 -6.92
CA GLU A 118 0.64 12.97 -6.40
C GLU A 118 1.02 12.93 -4.91
N CYS A 119 0.58 11.90 -4.16
CA CYS A 119 1.00 11.70 -2.78
C CYS A 119 2.50 11.34 -2.67
N PHE A 120 3.12 10.74 -3.70
CA PHE A 120 4.58 10.51 -3.71
C PHE A 120 5.34 11.83 -3.77
N LYS A 121 4.93 12.76 -4.64
CA LYS A 121 5.54 14.09 -4.71
C LYS A 121 5.36 14.89 -3.42
N GLN A 122 4.22 14.74 -2.75
CA GLN A 122 4.02 15.35 -1.43
C GLN A 122 4.91 14.73 -0.36
N TRP A 123 5.09 13.40 -0.39
CA TRP A 123 6.02 12.72 0.49
C TRP A 123 7.45 13.24 0.31
N GLU A 124 7.92 13.35 -0.93
CA GLU A 124 9.26 13.88 -1.27
C GLU A 124 9.46 15.30 -0.73
N LYS A 125 8.49 16.19 -0.92
CA LYS A 125 8.56 17.58 -0.45
C LYS A 125 8.67 17.70 1.08
N LEU A 126 8.03 16.79 1.80
CA LEU A 126 7.99 16.81 3.27
C LEU A 126 9.10 15.97 3.88
N TYR A 127 9.86 15.22 3.07
CA TYR A 127 10.70 14.14 3.54
C TYR A 127 11.77 14.58 4.54
N ILE A 128 12.58 15.58 4.20
CA ILE A 128 13.72 16.02 5.00
C ILE A 128 13.29 16.56 6.38
N GLU A 129 12.15 17.24 6.45
CA GLU A 129 11.60 17.76 7.71
C GLU A 129 10.89 16.69 8.56
N ASN A 130 10.72 15.48 8.02
CA ASN A 130 9.89 14.42 8.59
C ASN A 130 10.52 13.02 8.38
N VAL A 131 11.85 12.91 8.47
CA VAL A 131 12.56 11.66 8.17
C VAL A 131 12.13 10.53 9.10
N GLU A 132 11.92 10.80 10.40
CA GLU A 132 11.44 9.78 11.36
C GLU A 132 10.07 9.21 10.99
N ALA A 133 9.13 10.06 10.58
CA ALA A 133 7.83 9.61 10.07
C ALA A 133 8.00 8.76 8.81
N SER A 134 8.91 9.16 7.91
CA SER A 134 9.24 8.39 6.71
C SER A 134 9.89 7.05 7.05
N VAL A 135 10.74 6.97 8.09
CA VAL A 135 11.30 5.70 8.58
C VAL A 135 10.20 4.76 9.03
N ALA A 136 9.17 5.23 9.73
CA ALA A 136 8.04 4.41 10.14
C ALA A 136 7.29 3.82 8.93
N VAL A 137 7.03 4.64 7.91
CA VAL A 137 6.41 4.23 6.64
C VAL A 137 7.27 3.22 5.89
N LEU A 138 8.55 3.53 5.67
CA LEU A 138 9.50 2.69 4.94
C LEU A 138 9.74 1.36 5.65
N ARG A 139 9.87 1.38 6.99
CA ARG A 139 9.96 0.15 7.80
C ARG A 139 8.76 -0.73 7.58
N LYS A 140 7.54 -0.18 7.70
CA LYS A 140 6.30 -0.95 7.54
C LYS A 140 6.14 -1.52 6.13
N LEU A 141 6.46 -0.73 5.10
CA LEU A 141 6.48 -1.20 3.71
C LEU A 141 7.49 -2.33 3.51
N SER A 142 8.67 -2.23 4.10
CA SER A 142 9.69 -3.27 4.04
C SER A 142 9.28 -4.53 4.79
N ASP A 143 8.80 -4.42 6.02
CA ASP A 143 8.43 -5.56 6.87
C ASP A 143 7.22 -6.32 6.30
N LYS A 144 6.24 -5.60 5.74
CA LYS A 144 4.98 -6.17 5.23
C LYS A 144 4.85 -6.09 3.71
N TRP A 145 5.96 -6.12 2.99
CA TRP A 145 5.99 -5.94 1.53
C TRP A 145 4.98 -6.80 0.77
N SER A 146 4.82 -8.08 1.13
CA SER A 146 3.87 -8.99 0.48
C SER A 146 2.42 -8.50 0.54
N GLN A 147 2.06 -7.74 1.57
CA GLN A 147 0.70 -7.16 1.73
C GLN A 147 0.48 -5.91 0.86
N TYR A 148 1.56 -5.25 0.44
CA TYR A 148 1.50 -3.97 -0.27
C TYR A 148 1.94 -4.06 -1.73
N ALA A 149 2.73 -5.07 -2.11
CA ALA A 149 3.35 -5.18 -3.44
C ALA A 149 2.34 -5.03 -4.59
N THR A 150 1.17 -5.66 -4.47
CA THR A 150 0.11 -5.58 -5.50
C THR A 150 -0.61 -4.24 -5.53
N LYS A 151 -0.66 -3.51 -4.41
CA LYS A 151 -1.32 -2.19 -4.30
C LYS A 151 -0.51 -1.07 -4.96
N PHE A 152 0.78 -1.29 -5.16
CA PHE A 152 1.69 -0.38 -5.85
C PHE A 152 1.92 -0.80 -7.30
N SER A 153 0.97 -1.47 -7.95
CA SER A 153 1.06 -1.76 -9.38
C SER A 153 0.36 -0.67 -10.19
N PRO A 154 1.02 -0.03 -11.18
CA PRO A 154 2.42 -0.24 -11.59
C PRO A 154 3.43 0.38 -10.61
N PRO A 155 4.60 -0.25 -10.40
CA PRO A 155 5.57 0.12 -9.35
C PRO A 155 6.38 1.39 -9.62
N ASP A 156 6.17 2.05 -10.75
CA ASP A 156 7.05 3.12 -11.24
C ASP A 156 7.07 4.33 -10.29
N PHE A 157 5.90 4.79 -9.83
CA PHE A 157 5.82 5.92 -8.90
C PHE A 157 6.54 5.64 -7.57
N LEU A 158 6.35 4.45 -6.99
CA LEU A 158 7.05 4.06 -5.76
C LEU A 158 8.55 3.96 -6.02
N ARG A 159 8.96 3.35 -7.14
CA ARG A 159 10.39 3.18 -7.48
C ARG A 159 11.09 4.52 -7.66
N GLU A 160 10.48 5.44 -8.42
CA GLU A 160 11.01 6.78 -8.65
C GLU A 160 11.10 7.55 -7.33
N SER A 161 10.03 7.53 -6.54
CA SER A 161 10.01 8.24 -5.27
C SER A 161 11.07 7.72 -4.29
N LEU A 162 11.24 6.40 -4.17
CA LEU A 162 12.32 5.82 -3.36
C LEU A 162 13.72 6.20 -3.85
N ARG A 163 13.93 6.40 -5.16
CA ARG A 163 15.22 6.90 -5.69
C ARG A 163 15.43 8.36 -5.30
N ASN A 164 14.39 9.19 -5.40
CA ASN A 164 14.44 10.60 -5.00
C ASN A 164 14.74 10.74 -3.49
N LEU A 165 14.06 9.95 -2.64
CA LEU A 165 14.34 9.95 -1.20
C LEU A 165 15.79 9.56 -0.89
N ARG A 166 16.37 8.63 -1.66
CA ARG A 166 17.79 8.26 -1.50
C ARG A 166 18.73 9.38 -1.92
N ALA A 167 18.45 10.08 -3.01
CA ALA A 167 19.24 11.25 -3.41
C ALA A 167 19.19 12.35 -2.32
N LEU A 168 18.00 12.61 -1.76
CA LEU A 168 17.83 13.54 -0.63
C LEU A 168 18.63 13.09 0.61
N ASN A 169 18.70 11.79 0.88
CA ASN A 169 19.52 11.25 1.97
C ASN A 169 21.02 11.46 1.74
N GLU A 170 21.48 11.21 0.51
CA GLU A 170 22.90 11.38 0.13
C GLU A 170 23.31 12.85 0.24
N GLU A 171 22.47 13.78 -0.23
CA GLU A 171 22.65 15.22 -0.07
C GLU A 171 22.69 15.63 1.41
N ALA A 172 21.71 15.20 2.20
CA ALA A 172 21.65 15.53 3.63
C ALA A 172 22.85 15.00 4.42
N LEU A 173 23.35 13.80 4.09
CA LEU A 173 24.54 13.21 4.73
C LEU A 173 25.86 13.89 4.33
N SER A 174 25.89 14.60 3.20
CA SER A 174 27.06 15.39 2.81
C SER A 174 27.21 16.70 3.60
N GLY A 175 26.13 17.13 4.27
CA GLY A 175 26.11 18.30 5.14
C GLY A 175 26.63 18.01 6.56
N ASN A 176 26.64 19.06 7.39
CA ASN A 176 27.01 18.96 8.80
C ASN A 176 25.77 18.71 9.67
N LEU A 177 25.32 17.46 9.72
CA LEU A 177 24.22 17.02 10.58
C LEU A 177 24.75 16.40 11.88
N ASP A 178 24.01 16.52 12.98
CA ASP A 178 24.33 15.79 14.22
C ASP A 178 24.22 14.26 14.04
N SER A 179 24.86 13.51 14.93
CA SER A 179 24.95 12.05 14.84
C SER A 179 23.60 11.34 14.87
N SER A 180 22.60 11.90 15.56
CA SER A 180 21.25 11.34 15.63
C SER A 180 20.52 11.52 14.31
N CYS A 181 20.55 12.74 13.74
CA CYS A 181 20.00 13.02 12.41
C CYS A 181 20.64 12.13 11.34
N GLN A 182 21.96 11.96 11.37
CA GLN A 182 22.66 11.06 10.45
C GLN A 182 22.20 9.61 10.59
N ALA A 183 22.00 9.11 11.82
CA ALA A 183 21.55 7.75 12.06
C ALA A 183 20.15 7.49 11.50
N THR A 184 19.23 8.44 11.71
CA THR A 184 17.86 8.38 11.19
C THR A 184 17.84 8.38 9.66
N ILE A 185 18.64 9.23 9.02
CA ILE A 185 18.77 9.27 7.55
C ILE A 185 19.34 7.98 6.98
N LYS A 186 20.41 7.43 7.59
CA LYS A 186 20.99 6.13 7.21
C LYS A 186 19.97 5.00 7.34
N LEU A 187 19.13 5.04 8.37
CA LEU A 187 18.08 4.06 8.59
C LEU A 187 16.98 4.17 7.51
N ALA A 188 16.60 5.37 7.11
CA ALA A 188 15.68 5.57 5.99
C ALA A 188 16.25 5.03 4.67
N ASP A 189 17.51 5.37 4.34
CA ASP A 189 18.19 4.86 3.14
C ASP A 189 18.27 3.33 3.12
N LYS A 190 18.56 2.70 4.26
CA LYS A 190 18.55 1.23 4.40
C LYS A 190 17.20 0.64 3.98
N TYR A 191 16.08 1.20 4.42
CA TYR A 191 14.76 0.71 4.03
C TYR A 191 14.43 1.00 2.56
N CYS A 192 14.79 2.17 2.03
CA CYS A 192 14.65 2.47 0.60
C CYS A 192 15.37 1.43 -0.27
N LYS A 193 16.64 1.11 0.07
CA LYS A 193 17.41 0.06 -0.61
C LYS A 193 16.72 -1.31 -0.55
N ALA A 194 16.21 -1.68 0.63
CA ALA A 194 15.52 -2.96 0.82
C ALA A 194 14.26 -3.07 -0.05
N ILE A 195 13.46 -2.01 -0.15
CA ILE A 195 12.23 -2.01 -0.96
C ILE A 195 12.58 -2.00 -2.46
N LEU A 196 13.54 -1.17 -2.89
CA LEU A 196 14.02 -1.13 -4.27
C LEU A 196 14.53 -2.50 -4.75
N GLY A 197 15.28 -3.23 -3.90
CA GLY A 197 15.73 -4.58 -4.21
C GLY A 197 14.60 -5.60 -4.40
N ARG A 198 13.45 -5.40 -3.73
CA ARG A 198 12.26 -6.25 -3.91
C ARG A 198 11.52 -5.91 -5.20
N LEU A 199 11.46 -4.61 -5.54
CA LEU A 199 10.86 -4.12 -6.79
C LEU A 199 11.58 -4.64 -8.03
N THR A 200 12.92 -4.81 -7.98
CA THR A 200 13.69 -5.38 -9.10
C THR A 200 13.50 -6.90 -9.21
N ARG A 201 13.52 -7.63 -8.08
CA ARG A 201 13.39 -9.10 -8.06
C ARG A 201 12.05 -9.60 -8.61
N ASN A 202 10.96 -8.90 -8.33
CA ASN A 202 9.63 -9.27 -8.85
C ASN A 202 9.50 -9.12 -10.37
N SER A 203 10.42 -8.39 -11.03
CA SER A 203 10.45 -8.25 -12.48
C SER A 203 11.35 -9.27 -13.18
N ALA A 204 12.26 -9.93 -12.44
CA ALA A 204 13.24 -10.88 -12.96
C ALA A 204 12.67 -12.31 -13.09
N CYS A 205 11.80 -12.75 -12.17
CA CYS A 205 11.28 -14.12 -12.16
C CYS A 205 10.34 -14.44 -13.34
N MET A 206 9.75 -13.44 -14.00
CA MET A 206 8.91 -13.68 -15.19
C MET A 206 9.71 -13.78 -16.50
N LYS A 207 10.97 -13.35 -16.53
CA LYS A 207 11.79 -13.35 -17.76
C LYS A 207 12.70 -14.57 -17.89
N THR A 208 13.04 -15.23 -16.78
CA THR A 208 13.95 -16.39 -16.81
C THR A 208 13.28 -17.67 -17.30
N GLY A 209 11.95 -17.79 -17.19
CA GLY A 209 11.21 -18.96 -17.69
C GLY A 209 11.12 -19.08 -19.22
N LEU A 210 11.38 -17.99 -19.96
CA LEU A 210 11.32 -17.98 -21.43
C LEU A 210 12.68 -18.16 -22.11
N LEU A 211 13.79 -18.00 -21.36
CA LEU A 211 15.15 -18.00 -21.94
C LEU A 211 15.85 -19.37 -21.93
N VAL A 212 15.22 -20.43 -21.39
CA VAL A 212 15.83 -21.77 -21.35
C VAL A 212 15.47 -22.64 -22.56
N LEU A 213 14.63 -22.18 -23.50
CA LEU A 213 14.17 -23.01 -24.64
C LEU A 213 14.83 -22.70 -26.00
N THR A 214 15.89 -21.88 -26.09
CA THR A 214 16.46 -21.47 -27.40
C THR A 214 17.95 -21.78 -27.59
N LEU A 215 18.57 -22.62 -26.77
CA LEU A 215 19.96 -23.06 -26.95
C LEU A 215 20.09 -24.58 -27.14
N ALA A 216 19.29 -25.14 -28.07
CA ALA A 216 19.45 -26.54 -28.51
C ALA A 216 19.38 -26.74 -30.03
N ILE A 217 19.53 -25.67 -30.84
CA ILE A 217 19.62 -25.80 -32.30
C ILE A 217 20.75 -24.90 -32.82
N ALA A 218 21.99 -25.40 -32.71
CA ALA A 218 23.11 -25.21 -33.65
C ALA A 218 24.46 -25.35 -32.92
N GLY A 219 24.99 -26.57 -32.83
CA GLY A 219 26.34 -26.84 -32.33
C GLY A 219 26.37 -28.10 -31.48
N GLY A 220 26.41 -29.25 -32.15
CA GLY A 220 26.22 -30.57 -31.53
C GLY A 220 27.21 -30.90 -30.41
N ALA A 221 26.67 -31.51 -29.35
CA ALA A 221 27.31 -32.57 -28.57
C ALA A 221 26.21 -33.29 -27.79
N PHE A 222 26.01 -34.57 -28.09
CA PHE A 222 25.20 -35.49 -27.28
C PHE A 222 25.91 -35.71 -25.94
N ALA A 223 25.33 -35.25 -24.84
CA ALA A 223 25.66 -35.73 -23.50
C ALA A 223 24.36 -36.14 -22.79
N VAL A 224 24.02 -37.41 -23.01
CA VAL A 224 23.26 -38.34 -22.16
C VAL A 224 22.38 -37.71 -21.06
N LEU A 225 21.07 -37.68 -21.29
CA LEU A 225 20.06 -37.62 -20.24
C LEU A 225 19.72 -39.07 -19.82
N PRO A 226 19.64 -39.42 -18.52
CA PRO A 226 19.15 -40.73 -18.13
C PRO A 226 17.67 -40.86 -18.50
N ASN A 227 17.36 -42.02 -19.06
CA ASN A 227 16.05 -42.47 -19.50
C ASN A 227 14.97 -42.22 -18.44
N MET A 228 13.93 -41.46 -18.80
CA MET A 228 12.72 -41.27 -17.99
C MET A 228 11.53 -41.72 -18.83
N ASP A 229 11.49 -43.02 -19.10
CA ASP A 229 10.35 -43.68 -19.73
C ASP A 229 9.14 -43.64 -18.78
N SER A 230 7.96 -43.38 -19.37
CA SER A 230 6.62 -43.28 -18.79
C SER A 230 6.14 -41.87 -18.35
N TRP A 231 5.98 -40.97 -19.33
CA TRP A 231 4.97 -39.90 -19.24
C TRP A 231 3.90 -40.13 -20.31
N ASP A 232 2.66 -40.33 -19.86
CA ASP A 232 1.50 -40.74 -20.64
C ASP A 232 0.92 -39.56 -21.46
N TRP A 233 1.20 -39.51 -22.76
CA TRP A 233 0.89 -38.38 -23.64
C TRP A 233 -0.60 -38.24 -24.00
N GLU A 234 -1.43 -39.25 -23.77
CA GLU A 234 -2.86 -39.18 -24.08
C GLU A 234 -3.64 -38.22 -23.16
N LYS A 235 -3.16 -37.98 -21.92
CA LYS A 235 -3.84 -37.06 -20.99
C LYS A 235 -3.62 -35.57 -21.32
N LEU A 236 -2.55 -35.25 -22.06
CA LEU A 236 -2.24 -33.86 -22.42
C LEU A 236 -3.04 -33.36 -23.63
N GLN A 237 -3.43 -34.24 -24.55
CA GLN A 237 -4.22 -33.84 -25.72
C GLN A 237 -5.67 -33.45 -25.36
N VAL A 238 -6.27 -34.10 -24.36
CA VAL A 238 -7.64 -33.80 -23.92
C VAL A 238 -7.78 -32.39 -23.32
N VAL A 239 -6.74 -31.87 -22.67
CA VAL A 239 -6.79 -30.55 -22.02
C VAL A 239 -6.63 -29.41 -23.03
N PHE A 240 -5.91 -29.63 -24.14
CA PHE A 240 -5.62 -28.58 -25.12
C PHE A 240 -6.66 -28.43 -26.23
N SER A 241 -7.49 -29.44 -26.49
CA SER A 241 -8.55 -29.33 -27.50
C SER A 241 -9.82 -28.62 -27.01
N SER A 242 -9.99 -28.37 -25.71
CA SER A 242 -11.21 -27.77 -25.16
C SER A 242 -11.20 -26.24 -25.03
N THR A 243 -10.11 -25.55 -25.39
CA THR A 243 -10.00 -24.08 -25.18
C THR A 243 -9.90 -23.24 -26.45
N THR A 244 -9.93 -23.86 -27.65
CA THR A 244 -9.67 -23.15 -28.92
C THR A 244 -10.84 -23.15 -29.92
N LEU A 245 -12.07 -23.42 -29.46
CA LEU A 245 -13.24 -23.51 -30.36
C LEU A 245 -14.48 -22.73 -29.87
N LEU A 246 -14.31 -21.52 -29.31
CA LEU A 246 -15.46 -20.61 -29.08
C LEU A 246 -15.21 -19.12 -29.41
N THR A 247 -14.13 -18.75 -30.10
CA THR A 247 -13.89 -17.35 -30.51
C THR A 247 -13.67 -17.14 -32.02
N MET A 248 -13.83 -18.16 -32.87
CA MET A 248 -13.70 -18.03 -34.33
C MET A 248 -14.85 -18.66 -35.13
N ARG A 249 -16.11 -18.49 -34.70
CA ARG A 249 -17.28 -18.74 -35.56
C ARG A 249 -18.48 -17.81 -35.28
N ARG A 250 -18.21 -16.52 -35.13
CA ARG A 250 -19.23 -15.46 -35.29
C ARG A 250 -18.61 -14.22 -35.94
N MET A 251 -17.97 -14.45 -37.08
CA MET A 251 -17.72 -13.44 -38.13
C MET A 251 -17.76 -14.21 -39.44
N GLU A 252 -18.96 -14.64 -39.82
CA GLU A 252 -19.41 -15.06 -41.17
C GLU A 252 -20.78 -15.71 -40.98
N GLY A 253 -21.84 -14.95 -41.28
CA GLY A 253 -23.24 -15.27 -41.03
C GLY A 253 -24.02 -14.03 -40.64
#